data_AF-A0A7Y6A1N3-F1
#
_entry.id   AF-A0A7Y6A1N3-F1
#
_cell.length_a   1.000
_cell.length_b   1.000
_cell.length_c   1.000
_cell.angle_alpha   90.00
_cell.angle_beta   90.00
_cell.angle_gamma   90.00
#
_symmetry.space_group_name_H-M   'P 1'
#
loop_
_entity.id
_entity.type
_entity.pdbx_description
1 polymer ?
#
loop_
_entity_poly.entity_id
_entity_poly.type
_entity_poly.pdbx_seq_one_letter_code
_entity_poly.pdbx_strand_id
1 'polypeptide(L)'
;MDRLRSPGGCPWDAQQTHESLVPYALEEAHELAEAIETGDRPGLREELGDLLLQVVFHARIATEHPTDPFDVDDVAADLVAKLVRRHPHVFEDAPIEGDVHVQWDRLKNAEKERGSALDGIPLALGALARAQKIAGRARRAGLAARVPAGDGVGERLLALVLEADAAGVDAEGALRQAAAAWEQDLRAGEIAPPV
;
A
#
# COMPACT_ATOMS: atom_id res chain seq x y z
N MET A 1 1.71 -6.87 23.26
CA MET A 1 0.64 -5.86 23.18
C MET A 1 -0.35 -5.99 24.32
N ASP A 2 -0.83 -7.19 24.64
CA ASP A 2 -1.79 -7.42 25.74
C ASP A 2 -1.41 -6.75 27.05
N ARG A 3 -0.18 -6.95 27.52
CA ARG A 3 0.32 -6.30 28.74
C ARG A 3 0.38 -4.77 28.63
N LEU A 4 0.71 -4.23 27.46
CA LEU A 4 0.84 -2.79 27.24
C LEU A 4 -0.51 -2.08 27.32
N ARG A 5 -1.57 -2.65 26.75
CA ARG A 5 -2.91 -2.07 26.76
C ARG A 5 -3.77 -2.43 27.99
N SER A 6 -3.42 -3.48 28.72
CA SER A 6 -4.19 -3.92 29.90
C SER A 6 -4.00 -2.99 31.10
N PRO A 7 -4.90 -3.03 32.11
CA PRO A 7 -4.70 -2.30 33.36
C PRO A 7 -3.32 -2.55 33.99
N GLY A 8 -2.63 -1.48 34.36
CA GLY A 8 -1.24 -1.52 34.83
C GLY A 8 -0.19 -1.48 33.71
N GLY A 9 -0.62 -1.43 32.44
CA GLY A 9 0.22 -1.18 31.28
C GLY A 9 0.50 0.30 31.02
N CYS A 10 0.80 0.63 29.76
CA CYS A 10 1.12 1.98 29.32
C CYS A 10 -0.18 2.80 29.08
N PRO A 11 -0.33 3.97 29.71
CA PRO A 11 -1.52 4.81 29.53
C PRO A 11 -1.72 5.28 28.08
N TRP A 12 -0.63 5.54 27.36
CA TRP A 12 -0.71 5.94 25.96
C TRP A 12 -1.24 4.79 25.10
N ASP A 13 -0.72 3.58 25.31
CA ASP A 13 -1.15 2.40 24.55
C ASP A 13 -2.63 2.10 24.79
N ALA A 14 -3.09 2.21 26.03
CA ALA A 14 -4.49 1.96 26.41
C ALA A 14 -5.49 2.95 25.78
N GLN A 15 -5.05 4.17 25.44
CA GLN A 15 -5.91 5.22 24.87
C GLN A 15 -6.03 5.14 23.34
N GLN A 16 -5.19 4.35 22.66
CA GLN A 16 -5.20 4.29 21.19
C GLN A 16 -6.46 3.61 20.64
N THR A 17 -6.96 4.14 19.53
CA THR A 17 -8.06 3.59 18.73
C THR A 17 -7.55 3.26 17.32
N HIS A 18 -8.39 2.63 16.48
CA HIS A 18 -8.03 2.40 15.08
C HIS A 18 -7.73 3.72 14.36
N GLU A 19 -8.53 4.76 14.61
CA GLU A 19 -8.41 6.06 13.97
C GLU A 19 -7.16 6.82 14.42
N SER A 20 -6.82 6.76 15.72
CA SER A 20 -5.62 7.45 16.22
C SER A 20 -4.31 6.85 15.72
N LEU A 21 -4.34 5.57 15.32
CA LEU A 21 -3.18 4.85 14.81
C LEU A 21 -2.96 5.01 13.29
N VAL A 22 -3.93 5.54 12.54
CA VAL A 22 -3.83 5.70 11.07
C VAL A 22 -2.58 6.49 10.64
N PRO A 23 -2.23 7.64 11.25
CA PRO A 23 -1.06 8.41 10.83
C PRO A 23 0.23 7.59 10.96
N TYR A 24 0.39 6.86 12.07
CA TYR A 24 1.55 6.02 12.32
C TYR A 24 1.63 4.88 11.29
N ALA A 25 0.53 4.18 11.02
CA ALA A 25 0.53 3.12 10.01
C ALA A 25 0.88 3.60 8.59
N LEU A 26 0.61 4.87 8.27
CA LEU A 26 1.05 5.48 7.01
C LEU A 26 2.53 5.86 7.05
N GLU A 27 3.01 6.39 8.18
CA GLU A 27 4.40 6.73 8.43
C GLU A 27 5.30 5.50 8.28
N GLU A 28 5.03 4.41 9.01
CA GLU A 28 5.82 3.17 8.94
C GLU A 28 5.83 2.57 7.50
N ALA A 29 4.73 2.74 6.76
CA ALA A 29 4.65 2.28 5.37
C ALA A 29 5.54 3.11 4.43
N HIS A 30 5.69 4.41 4.72
CA HIS A 30 6.58 5.30 3.99
C HIS A 30 8.04 5.09 4.38
N GLU A 31 8.34 4.89 5.66
CA GLU A 31 9.70 4.58 6.14
C GLU A 31 10.16 3.22 5.60
N LEU A 32 9.29 2.21 5.56
CA LEU A 32 9.59 0.96 4.86
C LEU A 32 9.94 1.19 3.39
N ALA A 33 9.18 2.02 2.69
CA ALA A 33 9.45 2.32 1.29
C ALA A 33 10.80 3.04 1.11
N GLU A 34 11.12 3.99 1.99
CA GLU A 34 12.41 4.68 2.01
C GLU A 34 13.57 3.72 2.26
N ALA A 35 13.46 2.82 3.25
CA ALA A 35 14.49 1.83 3.55
C ALA A 35 14.77 0.90 2.36
N ILE A 36 13.73 0.52 1.61
CA ILE A 36 13.87 -0.28 0.38
C ILE A 36 14.61 0.52 -0.71
N GLU A 37 14.22 1.78 -0.93
CA GLU A 37 14.74 2.60 -2.02
C GLU A 37 16.17 3.09 -1.79
N THR A 38 16.53 3.33 -0.53
CA THR A 38 17.89 3.73 -0.13
C THR A 38 18.81 2.53 0.07
N GLY A 39 18.26 1.30 0.09
CA GLY A 39 19.02 0.08 0.33
C GLY A 39 19.47 -0.09 1.79
N ASP A 40 18.85 0.62 2.74
CA ASP A 40 19.13 0.51 4.17
C ASP A 40 18.63 -0.83 4.74
N ARG A 41 19.55 -1.79 4.88
CA ARG A 41 19.25 -3.15 5.36
C ARG A 41 18.88 -3.20 6.85
N PRO A 42 19.60 -2.53 7.77
CA PRO A 42 19.15 -2.33 9.13
C PRO A 42 17.78 -1.69 9.24
N GLY A 43 17.58 -0.52 8.60
CA GLY A 43 16.30 0.19 8.61
C GLY A 43 15.16 -0.69 8.10
N LEU A 44 15.35 -1.39 6.98
CA LEU A 44 14.36 -2.33 6.43
C LEU A 44 13.85 -3.34 7.47
N ARG A 45 14.71 -3.84 8.35
CA ARG A 45 14.30 -4.79 9.38
C ARG A 45 13.51 -4.12 10.50
N GLU A 46 13.87 -2.90 10.86
CA GLU A 46 13.18 -2.06 11.85
C GLU A 46 11.77 -1.73 11.37
N GLU A 47 11.64 -1.15 10.17
CA GLU A 47 10.35 -0.74 9.60
C GLU A 47 9.40 -1.91 9.34
N LEU A 48 9.93 -3.10 8.97
CA LEU A 48 9.12 -4.32 8.89
C LEU A 48 8.56 -4.73 10.26
N GLY A 49 9.32 -4.47 11.32
CA GLY A 49 8.91 -4.67 12.70
C GLY A 49 7.83 -3.68 13.13
N ASP A 50 7.95 -2.41 12.76
CA ASP A 50 7.00 -1.37 13.13
C ASP A 50 5.69 -1.48 12.35
N LEU A 51 5.73 -1.86 11.07
CA LEU A 51 4.51 -2.27 10.35
C LEU A 51 3.84 -3.50 10.98
N LEU A 52 4.62 -4.48 11.43
CA LEU A 52 4.06 -5.63 12.16
C LEU A 52 3.47 -5.20 13.50
N LEU A 53 4.08 -4.24 14.19
CA LEU A 53 3.55 -3.64 15.42
C LEU A 53 2.16 -3.05 15.16
N GLN A 54 1.96 -2.30 14.07
CA GLN A 54 0.65 -1.74 13.72
C GLN A 54 -0.42 -2.83 13.53
N VAL A 55 -0.07 -3.94 12.86
CA VAL A 55 -0.98 -5.10 12.70
C VAL A 55 -1.37 -5.68 14.06
N VAL A 56 -0.39 -5.94 14.93
CA VAL A 56 -0.63 -6.50 16.27
C VAL A 56 -1.42 -5.53 17.15
N PHE A 57 -1.17 -4.23 17.03
CA PHE A 57 -1.87 -3.19 17.79
C PHE A 57 -3.35 -3.14 17.42
N HIS A 58 -3.66 -3.05 16.13
CA HIS A 58 -5.04 -3.05 15.65
C HIS A 58 -5.76 -4.36 15.96
N ALA A 59 -5.09 -5.52 15.82
CA ALA A 59 -5.68 -6.79 16.20
C ALA A 59 -6.03 -6.83 17.69
N ARG A 60 -5.17 -6.30 18.57
CA ARG A 60 -5.50 -6.21 20.00
C ARG A 60 -6.67 -5.26 20.27
N ILE A 61 -6.74 -4.11 19.62
CA ILE A 61 -7.91 -3.20 19.73
C ILE A 61 -9.18 -3.92 19.27
N ALA A 62 -9.12 -4.68 18.17
CA ALA A 62 -10.27 -5.36 17.61
C ALA A 62 -10.90 -6.39 18.56
N THR A 63 -10.11 -7.06 19.40
CA THR A 63 -10.65 -7.97 20.43
C THR A 63 -11.56 -7.28 21.45
N GLU A 64 -11.49 -5.94 21.57
CA GLU A 64 -12.33 -5.14 22.47
C GLU A 64 -13.67 -4.74 21.81
N HIS A 65 -13.87 -5.08 20.53
CA HIS A 65 -15.11 -4.76 19.82
C HIS A 65 -16.31 -5.56 20.38
N PRO A 66 -17.46 -4.91 20.66
CA PRO A 66 -18.54 -5.51 21.45
C PRO A 66 -19.32 -6.62 20.74
N THR A 67 -19.37 -6.61 19.40
CA THR A 67 -20.24 -7.51 18.63
C THR A 67 -19.51 -8.32 17.55
N ASP A 68 -18.26 -7.97 17.27
CA ASP A 68 -17.47 -8.54 16.18
C ASP A 68 -15.98 -8.49 16.54
N PRO A 69 -15.55 -9.13 17.64
CA PRO A 69 -14.15 -9.15 18.02
C PRO A 69 -13.38 -10.14 17.15
N PHE A 70 -12.15 -9.77 16.79
CA PHE A 70 -11.16 -10.66 16.19
C PHE A 70 -9.78 -10.35 16.77
N ASP A 71 -8.86 -11.31 16.70
CA ASP A 71 -7.49 -11.16 17.18
C ASP A 71 -6.44 -11.34 16.05
N VAL A 72 -5.17 -11.45 16.44
CA VAL A 72 -4.06 -11.58 15.48
C VAL A 72 -4.05 -12.96 14.80
N ASP A 73 -4.57 -14.00 15.47
CA ASP A 73 -4.67 -15.34 14.91
C ASP A 73 -5.76 -15.37 13.84
N ASP A 74 -6.89 -14.69 14.05
CA ASP A 74 -7.94 -14.50 13.03
C ASP A 74 -7.39 -13.78 11.79
N VAL A 75 -6.65 -12.69 11.98
CA VAL A 75 -6.00 -11.94 10.88
C VAL A 75 -5.03 -12.83 10.09
N ALA A 76 -4.22 -13.64 10.80
CA ALA A 76 -3.29 -14.57 10.18
C ALA A 76 -4.01 -15.70 9.43
N ALA A 77 -5.07 -16.27 10.02
CA ALA A 77 -5.87 -17.32 9.42
C ALA A 77 -6.54 -16.86 8.13
N ASP A 78 -7.14 -15.66 8.12
CA ASP A 78 -7.74 -15.06 6.94
C ASP A 78 -6.71 -14.79 5.83
N LEU A 79 -5.52 -14.32 6.21
CA LEU A 79 -4.41 -14.15 5.26
C LEU A 79 -4.00 -15.49 4.65
N VAL A 80 -3.79 -16.52 5.46
CA VAL A 80 -3.39 -17.86 5.00
C VAL A 80 -4.46 -18.45 4.08
N ALA A 81 -5.73 -18.44 4.51
CA ALA A 81 -6.84 -18.95 3.71
C ALA A 81 -6.93 -18.23 2.35
N LYS A 82 -6.77 -16.91 2.33
CA LYS A 82 -6.71 -16.10 1.10
C LYS A 82 -5.53 -16.47 0.21
N LEU A 83 -4.33 -16.68 0.77
CA LEU A 83 -3.14 -17.05 0.00
C LEU A 83 -3.29 -18.45 -0.61
N VAL A 84 -3.84 -19.41 0.14
CA VAL A 84 -4.12 -20.77 -0.36
C VAL A 84 -5.10 -20.71 -1.53
N ARG A 85 -6.27 -20.09 -1.33
CA ARG A 85 -7.30 -19.99 -2.39
C ARG A 85 -6.82 -19.30 -3.67
N ARG A 86 -5.90 -18.34 -3.55
CA ARG A 86 -5.40 -17.57 -4.70
C ARG A 86 -4.15 -18.14 -5.36
N HIS A 87 -3.57 -19.21 -4.81
CA HIS A 87 -2.45 -19.94 -5.41
C HIS A 87 -2.75 -21.44 -5.52
N PRO A 88 -3.82 -21.84 -6.25
CA PRO A 88 -4.12 -23.27 -6.42
C PRO A 88 -2.99 -24.01 -7.15
N HIS A 89 -2.16 -23.31 -7.93
CA HIS A 89 -0.96 -23.87 -8.55
C HIS A 89 0.18 -24.20 -7.57
N VAL A 90 0.16 -23.66 -6.35
CA VAL A 90 1.12 -23.97 -5.29
C VAL A 90 0.55 -25.01 -4.33
N PHE A 91 -0.75 -24.91 -3.99
CA PHE A 91 -1.35 -25.68 -2.90
C PHE A 91 -2.26 -26.84 -3.35
N GLU A 92 -2.64 -26.89 -4.62
CA GLU A 92 -3.55 -27.89 -5.19
C GLU A 92 -3.03 -28.51 -6.51
N ASP A 93 -1.76 -28.25 -6.87
CA ASP A 93 -1.13 -28.67 -8.13
C ASP A 93 -1.93 -28.31 -9.40
N ALA A 94 -2.78 -27.28 -9.32
CA ALA A 94 -3.57 -26.83 -10.47
C ALA A 94 -2.68 -26.16 -11.54
N PRO A 95 -2.96 -26.35 -12.83
CA PRO A 95 -2.20 -25.67 -13.87
C PRO A 95 -2.38 -24.15 -13.79
N ILE A 96 -1.33 -23.41 -14.17
CA ILE A 96 -1.41 -21.96 -14.37
C ILE A 96 -2.12 -21.71 -15.70
N GLU A 97 -3.29 -21.09 -15.65
CA GLU A 97 -4.01 -20.65 -16.86
C GLU A 97 -3.46 -19.29 -17.31
N GLY A 98 -2.54 -19.30 -18.28
CA GLY A 98 -1.94 -18.08 -18.82
C GLY A 98 -0.82 -17.54 -17.93
N ASP A 99 -0.99 -16.30 -17.44
CA ASP A 99 -0.02 -15.62 -16.56
C ASP A 99 -0.52 -15.65 -15.10
N VAL A 100 0.40 -15.83 -14.15
CA VAL A 100 0.09 -15.92 -12.72
C VAL A 100 -0.64 -14.67 -12.21
N HIS A 101 -0.29 -13.48 -12.69
CA HIS A 101 -0.98 -12.24 -12.34
C HIS A 101 -2.40 -12.19 -12.88
N VAL A 102 -2.63 -12.72 -14.08
CA VAL A 102 -3.98 -12.81 -14.68
C VAL A 102 -4.85 -13.77 -13.88
N GLN A 103 -4.32 -14.94 -13.52
CA GLN A 103 -5.01 -15.92 -12.69
C GLN A 103 -5.33 -15.35 -11.29
N TRP A 104 -4.35 -14.69 -10.66
CA TRP A 104 -4.52 -14.01 -9.38
C TRP A 104 -5.63 -12.96 -9.41
N ASP A 105 -5.63 -12.09 -10.43
CA ASP A 105 -6.65 -11.06 -10.59
C ASP A 105 -8.05 -11.63 -10.85
N ARG A 106 -8.15 -12.72 -11.61
CA ARG A 106 -9.41 -13.44 -11.82
C ARG A 106 -9.96 -14.00 -10.50
N LEU A 107 -9.15 -14.70 -9.73
CA LEU A 107 -9.55 -15.25 -8.43
C LEU A 107 -9.95 -14.13 -7.45
N LYS A 108 -9.18 -13.03 -7.41
CA LYS A 108 -9.50 -11.85 -6.59
C LYS A 108 -10.85 -11.21 -6.95
N ASN A 109 -11.22 -11.21 -8.24
CA ASN A 109 -12.49 -10.62 -8.69
C ASN A 109 -13.67 -11.54 -8.43
N ALA A 110 -13.50 -12.86 -8.48
CA ALA A 110 -14.55 -13.83 -8.15
C ALA A 110 -14.98 -13.75 -6.67
N GLU A 111 -14.06 -13.37 -5.77
CA GLU A 111 -14.33 -13.25 -4.32
C GLU A 111 -15.10 -11.98 -3.91
N LYS A 112 -15.31 -11.00 -4.81
CA LYS A 112 -15.95 -9.72 -4.46
C LYS A 112 -17.07 -9.38 -5.43
N GLU A 113 -18.31 -9.36 -4.94
CA GLU A 113 -19.40 -8.66 -5.63
C GLU A 113 -19.11 -7.16 -5.60
N ARG A 114 -18.63 -6.60 -6.72
CA ARG A 114 -18.40 -5.16 -6.86
C ARG A 114 -19.44 -4.59 -7.81
N GLY A 115 -20.05 -3.46 -7.41
CA GLY A 115 -20.93 -2.69 -8.28
C GLY A 115 -20.16 -1.92 -9.36
N SER A 116 -18.90 -1.56 -9.09
CA SER A 116 -18.02 -0.84 -10.01
C SER A 116 -16.62 -1.44 -10.07
N ALA A 117 -16.01 -1.39 -11.26
CA ALA A 117 -14.61 -1.76 -11.46
C ALA A 117 -13.65 -0.95 -10.57
N LEU A 118 -14.03 0.28 -10.19
CA LEU A 118 -13.22 1.22 -9.42
C LEU A 118 -13.36 1.05 -7.89
N ASP A 119 -14.26 0.18 -7.42
CA ASP A 119 -14.53 0.03 -5.99
C ASP A 119 -13.33 -0.50 -5.20
N GLY A 120 -13.06 0.09 -4.04
CA GLY A 120 -11.95 -0.29 -3.16
C GLY A 120 -10.58 0.18 -3.65
N ILE A 121 -10.51 1.28 -4.40
CA ILE A 121 -9.28 2.06 -4.56
C ILE A 121 -9.14 2.94 -3.31
N PRO A 122 -8.10 2.74 -2.47
CA PRO A 122 -7.97 3.53 -1.24
C PRO A 122 -7.81 5.02 -1.54
N LEU A 123 -8.50 5.85 -0.75
CA LEU A 123 -8.43 7.31 -0.88
C LEU A 123 -7.11 7.88 -0.34
N ALA A 124 -6.51 7.21 0.64
CA ALA A 124 -5.25 7.61 1.27
C ALA A 124 -3.99 7.31 0.43
N LEU A 125 -4.12 6.70 -0.75
CA LEU A 125 -2.98 6.52 -1.65
C LEU A 125 -2.46 7.88 -2.13
N GLY A 126 -1.14 7.97 -2.30
CA GLY A 126 -0.48 9.06 -3.02
C GLY A 126 -1.14 9.32 -4.37
N ALA A 127 -1.15 10.59 -4.80
CA ALA A 127 -1.97 11.02 -5.94
C ALA A 127 -1.61 10.27 -7.23
N LEU A 128 -0.31 10.02 -7.48
CA LEU A 128 0.15 9.31 -8.68
C LEU A 128 -0.17 7.83 -8.58
N ALA A 129 0.11 7.18 -7.44
CA ALA A 129 -0.23 5.78 -7.20
C ALA A 129 -1.74 5.54 -7.33
N ARG A 130 -2.57 6.45 -6.82
CA ARG A 130 -4.03 6.38 -6.92
C ARG A 130 -4.49 6.52 -8.37
N ALA A 131 -3.97 7.49 -9.11
CA ALA A 131 -4.29 7.70 -10.52
C ALA A 131 -3.89 6.49 -11.38
N GLN A 132 -2.70 5.93 -11.15
CA GLN A 132 -2.22 4.72 -11.83
C GLN A 132 -3.11 3.51 -11.52
N LYS A 133 -3.54 3.36 -10.25
CA LYS A 133 -4.48 2.30 -9.86
C LYS A 133 -5.83 2.43 -10.54
N ILE A 134 -6.36 3.65 -10.68
CA ILE A 134 -7.57 3.94 -11.45
C ILE A 134 -7.39 3.53 -12.91
N ALA A 135 -6.29 3.95 -13.55
CA ALA A 135 -5.98 3.62 -14.93
C ALA A 135 -5.91 2.10 -15.17
N GLY A 136 -5.16 1.39 -14.33
CA GLY A 136 -5.06 -0.07 -14.41
C GLY A 136 -6.40 -0.78 -14.19
N ARG A 137 -7.26 -0.27 -13.28
CA ARG A 137 -8.62 -0.81 -13.07
C ARG A 137 -9.52 -0.57 -14.26
N ALA A 138 -9.50 0.64 -14.81
CA ALA A 138 -10.27 1.00 -16.00
C ALA A 138 -9.88 0.12 -17.19
N ARG A 139 -8.58 -0.04 -17.46
CA ARG A 139 -8.05 -0.89 -18.54
C ARG A 139 -8.51 -2.35 -18.43
N ARG A 140 -8.40 -2.94 -17.24
CA ARG A 140 -8.86 -4.32 -16.99
C ARG A 140 -10.37 -4.51 -17.18
N ALA A 141 -11.15 -3.46 -16.94
CA ALA A 141 -12.59 -3.47 -17.18
C ALA A 141 -12.98 -3.12 -18.63
N GLY A 142 -12.01 -2.93 -19.53
CA GLY A 142 -12.26 -2.50 -20.92
C GLY A 142 -12.73 -1.04 -21.05
N LEU A 143 -12.58 -0.24 -20.00
CA LEU A 143 -12.92 1.18 -20.00
C LEU A 143 -11.76 1.99 -20.62
N ALA A 144 -12.10 3.01 -21.39
CA ALA A 144 -11.11 3.93 -21.93
C ALA A 144 -10.54 4.82 -20.81
N ALA A 145 -9.34 4.48 -20.33
CA ALA A 145 -8.56 5.31 -19.42
C ALA A 145 -7.98 6.51 -20.19
N ARG A 146 -8.81 7.53 -20.45
CA ARG A 146 -8.38 8.78 -21.10
C ARG A 146 -8.29 9.88 -20.06
N VAL A 147 -7.27 10.74 -20.20
CA VAL A 147 -7.21 11.99 -19.44
C VAL A 147 -8.44 12.84 -19.81
N PRO A 148 -9.14 13.44 -18.84
CA PRO A 148 -10.18 14.43 -19.12
C PRO A 148 -9.65 15.56 -20.03
N ALA A 149 -10.52 16.13 -20.85
CA ALA A 149 -10.15 17.24 -21.71
C ALA A 149 -9.78 18.47 -20.86
N GLY A 150 -8.59 19.01 -21.09
CA GLY A 150 -8.06 20.19 -20.41
C GLY A 150 -6.55 20.31 -20.60
N ASP A 151 -6.02 21.49 -20.32
CA ASP A 151 -4.59 21.81 -20.41
C ASP A 151 -3.99 22.19 -19.04
N GLY A 152 -4.74 21.98 -17.96
CA GLY A 152 -4.29 22.25 -16.60
C GLY A 152 -3.13 21.35 -16.15
N VAL A 153 -2.47 21.76 -15.06
CA VAL A 153 -1.36 20.99 -14.48
C VAL A 153 -1.81 19.59 -14.08
N GLY A 154 -3.02 19.45 -13.53
CA GLY A 154 -3.58 18.16 -13.13
C GLY A 154 -3.76 17.20 -14.29
N GLU A 155 -4.30 17.67 -15.41
CA GLU A 155 -4.47 16.88 -16.64
C GLU A 155 -3.12 16.45 -17.21
N ARG A 156 -2.12 17.34 -17.21
CA ARG A 156 -0.75 16.98 -17.63
C ARG A 156 -0.09 15.95 -16.71
N LEU A 157 -0.28 16.05 -15.40
CA LEU A 157 0.19 15.04 -14.45
C LEU A 157 -0.50 13.70 -14.67
N LEU A 158 -1.81 13.70 -14.89
CA LEU A 158 -2.54 12.48 -15.25
C LEU A 158 -2.05 11.85 -16.55
N ALA A 159 -1.72 12.65 -17.57
CA ALA A 159 -1.14 12.15 -18.81
C ALA A 159 0.18 11.42 -18.57
N LEU A 160 1.08 11.99 -17.75
CA LEU A 160 2.35 11.36 -17.38
C LEU A 160 2.12 10.05 -16.60
N VAL A 161 1.12 10.01 -15.71
CA VAL A 161 0.77 8.76 -14.99
C VAL A 161 0.28 7.68 -15.96
N LEU A 162 -0.53 8.03 -16.96
CA LEU A 162 -0.98 7.06 -17.98
C LEU A 162 0.18 6.56 -18.86
N GLU A 163 1.14 7.42 -19.15
CA GLU A 163 2.38 7.05 -19.85
C GLU A 163 3.20 6.05 -19.02
N ALA A 164 3.42 6.34 -17.74
CA ALA A 164 4.10 5.45 -16.81
C ALA A 164 3.38 4.09 -16.69
N ASP A 165 2.05 4.10 -16.56
CA ASP A 165 1.21 2.90 -16.48
C ASP A 165 1.29 2.03 -17.75
N ALA A 166 1.40 2.66 -18.92
CA ALA A 166 1.58 1.96 -20.20
C ALA A 166 3.00 1.38 -20.33
N ALA A 167 4.01 2.04 -19.76
CA ALA A 167 5.40 1.60 -19.73
C ALA A 167 5.71 0.59 -18.61
N GLY A 168 4.76 0.30 -17.71
CA GLY A 168 4.99 -0.56 -16.55
C GLY A 168 5.86 0.07 -15.46
N VAL A 169 5.94 1.40 -15.43
CA VAL A 169 6.69 2.19 -14.46
C VAL A 169 5.76 2.57 -13.29
N ASP A 170 6.25 2.46 -12.06
CA ASP A 170 5.56 3.03 -10.89
C ASP A 170 5.74 4.56 -10.88
N ALA A 171 4.70 5.31 -11.22
CA ALA A 171 4.76 6.77 -11.29
C ALA A 171 5.07 7.43 -9.94
N GLU A 172 4.56 6.88 -8.84
CA GLU A 172 4.79 7.44 -7.51
C GLU A 172 6.24 7.23 -7.07
N GLY A 173 6.75 6.00 -7.20
CA GLY A 173 8.16 5.68 -6.96
C GLY A 173 9.11 6.46 -7.87
N ALA A 174 8.79 6.58 -9.16
CA ALA A 174 9.62 7.34 -10.11
C ALA A 174 9.75 8.81 -9.72
N LEU A 175 8.65 9.46 -9.31
CA LEU A 175 8.72 10.84 -8.84
C LEU A 175 9.47 10.96 -7.51
N ARG A 176 9.27 10.04 -6.56
CA ARG A 176 10.01 10.03 -5.29
C ARG A 176 11.52 9.93 -5.53
N GLN A 177 11.96 9.01 -6.38
CA GLN A 177 13.39 8.86 -6.72
C GLN A 177 13.96 10.10 -7.42
N ALA A 178 13.23 10.66 -8.39
CA ALA A 178 13.66 11.87 -9.09
C ALA A 178 13.75 13.09 -8.15
N ALA A 179 12.80 13.23 -7.22
CA ALA A 179 12.81 14.29 -6.21
C ALA A 179 13.98 14.14 -5.23
N ALA A 180 14.26 12.92 -4.77
CA ALA A 180 15.39 12.64 -3.88
C ALA A 180 16.74 12.96 -4.56
N ALA A 181 16.92 12.60 -5.83
CA ALA A 181 18.11 12.95 -6.60
C ALA A 181 18.26 14.47 -6.76
N TRP A 182 17.16 15.16 -7.09
CA TRP A 182 17.16 16.62 -7.20
C TRP A 182 17.50 17.31 -5.87
N GLU A 183 16.99 16.81 -4.75
CA GLU A 183 17.33 17.31 -3.42
C GLU A 183 18.82 17.13 -3.11
N GLN A 184 19.41 15.99 -3.44
CA GLN A 184 20.85 15.75 -3.27
C GLN A 184 21.69 16.74 -4.07
N ASP A 185 21.32 17.02 -5.32
CA ASP A 185 21.99 18.00 -6.17
C ASP A 185 21.92 19.41 -5.57
N LEU A 186 20.75 19.80 -5.05
CA LEU A 186 20.57 21.09 -4.38
C LEU A 186 21.45 21.20 -3.13
N ARG A 187 21.47 20.17 -2.27
CA ARG A 187 22.31 20.11 -1.06
C ARG A 187 23.80 20.19 -1.39
N ALA A 188 24.25 19.54 -2.46
CA ALA A 188 25.63 19.64 -2.93
C ALA A 188 25.97 21.08 -3.37
N GLY A 189 25.01 21.78 -3.98
CA GLY A 189 25.13 23.19 -4.36
C GLY A 189 25.25 24.15 -3.18
N GLU A 190 24.69 23.83 -2.02
CA GLU A 190 24.82 24.65 -0.79
C GLU A 190 26.26 24.68 -0.24
N ILE A 191 27.03 23.62 -0.49
CA ILE A 191 28.40 23.45 0.02
C ILE A 191 29.43 24.16 -0.87
N ALA A 192 29.08 24.45 -2.13
CA ALA A 192 29.94 25.21 -3.03
C ALA A 192 29.85 26.72 -2.67
N PRO A 193 30.99 27.42 -2.44
CA PRO A 193 30.95 28.85 -2.16
C PRO A 193 30.33 29.58 -3.37
N PRO A 194 29.53 30.63 -3.15
CA PRO A 194 28.99 31.43 -4.24
C PRO A 194 30.15 32.01 -5.07
N VAL A 195 30.05 31.83 -6.39
CA VAL A 195 30.98 32.40 -7.38
C VAL A 195 30.79 33.90 -7.50
#